data_AF-T1CL39-F1
#
_entry.id   AF-T1CL39-F1
#
_cell.length_a   1.000
_cell.length_b   1.000
_cell.length_c   1.000
_cell.angle_alpha   90.00
_cell.angle_beta   90.00
_cell.angle_gamma   90.00
#
_symmetry.space_group_name_H-M   'P 1'
#
loop_
_entity.id
_entity.type
_entity.pdbx_description
1 polymer ?
#
loop_
_entity_poly.entity_id
_entity_poly.type
_entity_poly.pdbx_seq_one_letter_code
_entity_poly.pdbx_strand_id
1 'polypeptide(L)'
;AQRLRELQGNPGKLRLRELRQELKVQDPRRQGKGGHVPGLLVGSAGRRGFRVDPEAVKEDQVRDGRRLLFSTDGEMSAEEMCRAYFERDAIEKSFRTAKGPMSLAPIRYRSEVRLDAYSTVLYLGLLLWS
;
A
#
# COMPACT_ATOMS: atom_id res chain seq x y z
N ALA A 1 14.06 13.46 -5.38
CA ALA A 1 14.69 14.20 -6.50
C ALA A 1 16.05 13.64 -6.92
N GLN A 2 17.00 13.42 -6.00
CA GLN A 2 18.37 12.99 -6.33
C GLN A 2 18.43 11.59 -6.99
N ARG A 3 17.68 10.61 -6.48
CA ARG A 3 17.59 9.24 -7.04
C ARG A 3 16.98 9.16 -8.44
N LEU A 4 16.05 10.06 -8.81
CA LEU A 4 15.45 10.10 -10.15
C LEU A 4 16.44 10.65 -11.20
N ARG A 5 17.39 11.50 -10.81
CA ARG A 5 18.46 11.98 -11.69
C ARG A 5 19.45 10.87 -12.02
N GLU A 6 19.68 9.93 -11.10
CA GLU A 6 20.54 8.75 -11.34
C GLU A 6 19.96 7.75 -12.36
N LEU A 7 18.67 7.88 -12.69
CA LEU A 7 18.00 7.08 -13.73
C LEU A 7 18.23 7.62 -15.14
N GLN A 8 18.81 8.82 -15.28
CA GLN A 8 19.09 9.41 -16.58
C GLN A 8 20.32 8.74 -17.21
N GLY A 9 20.12 8.00 -18.29
CA GLY A 9 21.22 7.43 -19.08
C GLY A 9 21.01 5.96 -19.47
N ASN A 10 22.10 5.28 -19.79
CA ASN A 10 22.11 3.86 -20.14
C ASN A 10 22.63 3.04 -18.95
N PRO A 11 21.78 2.70 -17.95
CA PRO A 11 22.23 1.95 -16.79
C PRO A 11 22.72 0.56 -17.19
N GLY A 12 23.76 0.09 -16.49
CA GLY A 12 24.27 -1.28 -16.64
C GLY A 12 23.19 -2.34 -16.41
N LYS A 13 23.40 -3.57 -16.92
CA LYS A 13 22.38 -4.65 -16.88
C LYS A 13 21.88 -4.99 -15.47
N LEU A 14 22.76 -4.95 -14.47
CA LEU A 14 22.44 -5.25 -13.07
C LEU A 14 21.60 -4.12 -12.44
N ARG A 15 22.02 -2.87 -12.62
CA ARG A 15 21.30 -1.70 -12.14
C ARG A 15 19.90 -1.57 -12.75
N LEU A 16 19.76 -1.89 -14.04
CA LEU A 16 18.44 -1.95 -14.70
C LEU A 16 17.54 -3.05 -14.10
N ARG A 17 18.11 -4.14 -13.58
CA ARG A 17 17.38 -5.22 -12.90
C ARG A 17 16.91 -4.79 -11.51
N GLU A 18 17.79 -4.15 -10.73
CA GLU A 18 17.48 -3.60 -9.40
C GLU A 18 16.39 -2.54 -9.50
N LEU A 19 16.53 -1.59 -10.41
CA LEU A 19 15.55 -0.54 -10.65
C LEU A 19 14.17 -1.09 -11.04
N ARG A 20 14.13 -2.18 -11.82
CA ARG A 20 12.87 -2.87 -12.15
C ARG A 20 12.20 -3.52 -10.95
N GLN A 21 12.98 -3.98 -9.97
CA GLN A 21 12.47 -4.56 -8.73
C GLN A 21 11.99 -3.47 -7.77
N GLU A 22 12.77 -2.39 -7.61
CA GLU A 22 12.46 -1.28 -6.70
C GLU A 22 11.24 -0.47 -7.16
N LEU A 23 11.17 -0.12 -8.45
CA LEU A 23 10.06 0.66 -9.00
C LEU A 23 8.77 -0.16 -9.17
N LYS A 24 8.76 -1.44 -8.75
CA LYS A 24 7.63 -2.37 -8.86
C LYS A 24 6.84 -2.22 -10.18
N VAL A 25 7.57 -2.36 -11.30
CA VAL A 25 7.12 -2.39 -12.71
C VAL A 25 6.97 -1.01 -13.39
N GLN A 26 7.92 -0.64 -14.25
CA GLN A 26 7.74 0.44 -15.23
C GLN A 26 8.50 0.14 -16.53
N ASP A 27 8.15 -0.97 -17.19
CA ASP A 27 8.57 -1.18 -18.59
C ASP A 27 7.42 -0.72 -19.50
N PRO A 28 7.60 0.28 -20.37
CA PRO A 28 6.60 0.67 -21.36
C PRO A 28 6.17 -0.50 -22.25
N ARG A 29 7.02 -1.52 -22.42
CA ARG A 29 6.70 -2.76 -23.16
C ARG A 29 5.77 -3.71 -22.40
N ARG A 30 5.48 -3.45 -21.11
CA ARG A 30 4.52 -4.19 -20.29
C ARG A 30 3.18 -3.45 -20.13
N GLN A 31 2.88 -2.46 -20.96
CA GLN A 31 1.54 -1.87 -21.03
C GLN A 31 0.48 -2.99 -21.05
N GLY A 32 -0.46 -2.93 -20.09
CA GLY A 32 -1.53 -3.93 -19.93
C GLY A 32 -1.26 -5.07 -18.93
N LYS A 33 -0.06 -5.20 -18.35
CA LYS A 33 0.21 -6.15 -17.24
C LYS A 33 0.35 -5.39 -15.92
N GLY A 34 -0.31 -5.88 -14.88
CA GLY A 34 -0.39 -5.26 -13.56
C GLY A 34 0.98 -4.73 -13.07
N GLY A 35 1.00 -3.46 -12.69
CA GLY A 35 2.17 -2.75 -12.21
C GLY A 35 2.63 -1.57 -13.09
N HIS A 36 2.21 -1.47 -14.35
CA HIS A 36 2.54 -0.29 -15.17
C HIS A 36 1.83 0.97 -14.65
N VAL A 37 2.59 1.93 -14.12
CA VAL A 37 2.10 3.31 -13.88
C VAL A 37 2.43 4.14 -15.12
N PRO A 38 1.45 4.46 -15.99
CA PRO A 38 1.69 5.26 -17.18
C PRO A 38 2.09 6.68 -16.78
N GLY A 39 3.19 7.20 -17.33
CA GLY A 39 3.50 8.63 -17.32
C GLY A 39 4.83 9.05 -16.71
N LEU A 40 5.40 8.32 -15.75
CA LEU A 40 6.63 8.78 -15.06
C LEU A 40 7.93 8.57 -15.87
N LEU A 41 7.94 7.58 -16.77
CA LEU A 41 9.09 7.22 -17.61
C LEU A 41 8.74 7.29 -19.09
N VAL A 42 9.55 8.02 -19.86
CA VAL A 42 9.49 8.13 -21.31
C VAL A 42 10.62 7.31 -21.93
N GLY A 43 10.38 6.70 -23.11
CA GLY A 43 11.43 6.03 -23.87
C GLY A 43 12.49 7.03 -24.35
N SER A 44 13.78 6.68 -24.28
CA SER A 44 14.86 7.49 -24.85
C SER A 44 15.61 6.73 -25.94
N ALA A 45 16.23 7.47 -26.87
CA ALA A 45 16.94 6.89 -28.00
C ALA A 45 18.12 6.02 -27.52
N GLY A 46 18.09 4.71 -27.82
CA GLY A 46 19.13 3.74 -27.45
C GLY A 46 18.57 2.36 -27.12
N ARG A 47 19.45 1.34 -26.99
CA ARG A 47 19.05 -0.07 -26.79
C ARG A 47 18.21 -0.32 -25.53
N ARG A 48 18.30 0.53 -24.50
CA ARG A 48 17.64 0.39 -23.18
C ARG A 48 17.45 1.73 -22.44
N GLY A 49 17.28 2.82 -23.17
CA GLY A 49 17.16 4.14 -22.58
C GLY A 49 15.74 4.43 -22.08
N PHE A 50 15.61 4.82 -20.81
CA PHE A 50 14.43 5.49 -20.29
C PHE A 50 14.85 6.84 -19.72
N ARG A 51 13.95 7.83 -19.79
CA ARG A 51 14.13 9.15 -19.20
C ARG A 51 12.96 9.41 -18.28
N VAL A 52 13.24 9.93 -17.09
CA VAL A 52 12.20 10.42 -16.18
C VAL A 52 11.61 11.70 -16.75
N ASP A 53 10.29 11.76 -16.84
CA ASP A 53 9.59 13.00 -17.16
C ASP A 53 9.48 13.87 -15.90
N PRO A 54 10.16 15.02 -15.85
CA PRO A 54 10.11 15.90 -14.68
C PRO A 54 8.72 16.49 -14.42
N GLU A 55 7.89 16.68 -15.45
CA GLU A 55 6.54 17.25 -15.28
C GLU A 55 5.58 16.20 -14.73
N ALA A 56 5.61 14.98 -15.27
CA ALA A 56 4.80 13.89 -14.72
C ALA A 56 5.16 13.57 -13.26
N VAL A 57 6.45 13.66 -12.89
CA VAL A 57 6.88 13.51 -11.50
C VAL A 57 6.31 14.62 -10.61
N LYS A 58 6.27 15.87 -11.08
CA LYS A 58 5.67 16.98 -10.31
C LYS A 58 4.17 16.76 -10.12
N GLU A 59 3.46 16.33 -11.16
CA GLU A 59 2.02 16.05 -11.07
C GLU A 59 1.71 14.90 -10.09
N ASP A 60 2.52 13.85 -10.09
CA ASP A 60 2.37 12.73 -9.15
C ASP A 60 2.68 13.16 -7.71
N GLN A 61 3.72 13.98 -7.51
CA GLN A 61 4.04 14.58 -6.20
C GLN A 61 2.90 15.42 -5.60
N VAL A 62 2.06 16.05 -6.43
CA VAL A 62 0.88 16.78 -5.92
C VAL A 62 -0.11 15.81 -5.26
N ARG A 63 -0.19 14.57 -5.75
CA ARG A 63 -1.09 13.52 -5.26
C ARG A 63 -0.45 12.66 -4.16
N ASP A 64 0.86 12.74 -3.98
CA ASP A 64 1.55 12.07 -2.88
C ASP A 64 0.94 12.44 -1.53
N GLY A 65 0.74 11.42 -0.68
CA GLY A 65 0.10 11.57 0.62
C GLY A 65 -1.42 11.77 0.57
N ARG A 66 -2.03 12.06 -0.58
CA ARG A 66 -3.49 12.12 -0.72
C ARG A 66 -4.05 10.69 -0.79
N ARG A 67 -5.21 10.49 -0.17
CA ARG A 67 -5.96 9.24 -0.16
C ARG A 67 -7.41 9.56 -0.50
N LEU A 68 -8.02 8.75 -1.34
CA LEU A 68 -9.45 8.85 -1.63
C LEU A 68 -10.21 8.00 -0.63
N LEU A 69 -11.19 8.60 0.03
CA LEU A 69 -12.16 7.91 0.86
C LEU A 69 -13.45 7.77 0.06
N PHE A 70 -14.05 6.58 0.11
CA PHE A 70 -15.33 6.30 -0.52
C PHE A 70 -16.29 5.86 0.58
N SER A 71 -17.53 6.36 0.50
CA SER A 71 -18.65 5.91 1.32
C SER A 71 -19.80 5.55 0.40
N THR A 72 -20.59 4.56 0.80
CA THR A 72 -21.87 4.24 0.15
C THR A 72 -22.98 5.20 0.59
N ASP A 73 -22.78 5.88 1.72
CA ASP A 73 -23.67 6.93 2.20
C ASP A 73 -23.30 8.27 1.55
N GLY A 74 -24.24 8.82 0.77
CA GLY A 74 -24.06 10.07 0.04
C GLY A 74 -24.33 11.33 0.87
N GLU A 75 -24.97 11.19 2.03
CA GLU A 75 -25.30 12.32 2.91
C GLU A 75 -24.22 12.58 3.97
N MET A 76 -23.25 11.66 4.10
CA MET A 76 -22.16 11.75 5.07
C MET A 76 -21.25 12.95 4.78
N SER A 77 -21.04 13.78 5.80
CA SER A 77 -20.15 14.92 5.67
C SER A 77 -18.68 14.50 5.53
N ALA A 78 -17.85 15.38 4.95
CA ALA A 78 -16.42 15.11 4.80
C ALA A 78 -15.70 14.93 6.15
N GLU A 79 -16.14 15.66 7.19
CA GLU A 79 -15.58 15.54 8.55
C GLU A 79 -15.92 14.19 9.17
N GLU A 80 -17.18 13.76 9.06
CA GLU A 80 -17.63 12.44 9.53
C GLU A 80 -16.92 11.31 8.79
N MET A 81 -16.75 11.44 7.48
CA MET A 81 -16.02 10.45 6.67
C MET A 81 -14.56 10.32 7.12
N CYS A 82 -13.89 11.46 7.40
CA CYS A 82 -12.54 11.43 7.96
C CYS A 82 -12.52 10.75 9.33
N ARG A 83 -13.43 11.13 10.24
CA ARG A 83 -13.51 10.55 11.59
C ARG A 83 -13.73 9.04 11.54
N ALA A 84 -14.72 8.58 10.79
CA ALA A 84 -15.05 7.16 10.63
C ALA A 84 -13.87 6.37 10.02
N TYR A 85 -13.15 6.94 9.05
CA TYR A 85 -11.95 6.31 8.52
C TYR A 85 -10.85 6.13 9.58
N PHE A 86 -10.63 7.15 10.42
CA PHE A 86 -9.61 7.09 11.46
C PHE A 86 -9.98 6.19 12.64
N GLU A 87 -11.27 5.95 12.90
CA GLU A 87 -11.71 4.95 13.89
C GLU A 87 -11.19 3.54 13.57
N ARG A 88 -10.86 3.25 12.30
CA ARG A 88 -10.19 1.99 11.91
C ARG A 88 -8.85 1.77 12.63
N ASP A 89 -8.10 2.83 12.94
CA ASP A 89 -6.81 2.72 13.64
C ASP A 89 -6.99 2.18 15.06
N ALA A 90 -8.09 2.54 15.74
CA ALA A 90 -8.41 1.97 17.05
C ALA A 90 -8.59 0.45 16.95
N ILE A 91 -9.30 -0.02 15.92
CA ILE A 91 -9.50 -1.46 15.66
C ILE A 91 -8.15 -2.14 15.38
N GLU A 92 -7.30 -1.55 14.53
CA GLU A 92 -5.97 -2.09 14.22
C GLU A 92 -5.06 -2.20 15.46
N LYS A 93 -5.11 -1.21 16.36
CA LYS A 93 -4.39 -1.23 17.64
C LYS A 93 -4.91 -2.31 18.56
N SER A 94 -6.22 -2.49 18.68
CA SER A 94 -6.83 -3.56 19.49
C SER A 94 -6.37 -4.94 19.01
N PHE A 95 -6.38 -5.19 17.69
CA PHE A 95 -5.86 -6.45 17.15
C PHE A 95 -4.35 -6.63 17.33
N ARG A 96 -3.57 -5.54 17.31
CA ARG A 96 -2.14 -5.59 17.62
C ARG A 96 -1.92 -6.02 19.07
N THR A 97 -2.70 -5.48 20.00
CA THR A 97 -2.62 -5.86 21.42
C THR A 97 -3.06 -7.30 21.66
N ALA A 98 -4.17 -7.72 21.05
CA ALA A 98 -4.62 -9.11 21.12
C ALA A 98 -3.53 -10.08 20.65
N LYS A 99 -2.86 -9.78 19.54
CA LYS A 99 -1.80 -10.64 18.99
C LYS A 99 -0.50 -10.59 19.77
N GLY A 100 -0.20 -9.46 20.43
CA GLY A 100 1.04 -9.23 21.15
C GLY A 100 0.92 -9.55 22.65
N PRO A 101 0.75 -8.54 23.52
CA PRO A 101 0.67 -8.72 24.98
C PRO A 101 -0.29 -9.81 25.46
N MET A 102 -1.43 -9.97 24.79
CA MET A 102 -2.43 -10.96 25.19
C MET A 102 -2.13 -12.36 24.61
N SER A 103 -1.24 -12.47 23.63
CA SER A 103 -0.89 -13.72 22.93
C SER A 103 -2.11 -14.49 22.38
N LEU A 104 -3.18 -13.77 22.05
CA LEU A 104 -4.42 -14.26 21.41
C LEU A 104 -4.31 -14.14 19.88
N ALA A 105 -3.12 -14.40 19.32
CA ALA A 105 -2.92 -14.39 17.87
C ALA A 105 -3.48 -15.67 17.23
N PRO A 106 -4.01 -15.60 16.00
CA PRO A 106 -4.90 -16.63 15.46
C PRO A 106 -4.22 -17.99 15.41
N ILE A 107 -4.75 -18.91 16.21
CA ILE A 107 -4.35 -20.30 16.21
C ILE A 107 -5.12 -20.98 15.07
N ARG A 108 -4.41 -21.74 14.22
CA ARG A 108 -5.00 -22.46 13.08
C ARG A 108 -5.82 -23.66 13.55
N TYR A 109 -6.87 -23.42 14.32
CA TYR A 109 -7.83 -24.45 14.70
C TYR A 109 -8.61 -24.89 13.46
N ARG A 110 -8.73 -26.20 13.28
CA ARG A 110 -9.56 -26.81 12.23
C ARG A 110 -10.93 -27.27 12.74
N SER A 111 -11.10 -27.33 14.06
CA SER A 111 -12.35 -27.72 14.72
C SER A 111 -13.20 -26.47 14.92
N GLU A 112 -14.45 -26.51 14.46
CA GLU A 112 -15.43 -25.42 14.62
C GLU A 112 -15.66 -25.09 16.10
N VAL A 113 -15.85 -26.10 16.95
CA VAL A 113 -16.03 -25.91 18.41
C VAL A 113 -14.86 -25.14 19.03
N ARG A 114 -13.61 -25.39 18.58
CA ARG A 114 -12.44 -24.65 19.07
C ARG A 114 -12.38 -23.23 18.52
N LEU A 115 -12.83 -23.01 17.30
CA LEU A 115 -12.94 -21.67 16.71
C LEU A 115 -13.97 -20.83 17.47
N ASP A 116 -15.13 -21.41 17.79
CA ASP A 116 -16.19 -20.74 18.54
C ASP A 116 -15.70 -20.35 19.94
N ALA A 117 -15.18 -21.31 20.70
CA ALA A 117 -14.64 -21.05 22.04
C ALA A 117 -13.53 -19.99 22.01
N TYR A 118 -12.63 -20.06 21.02
CA TYR A 118 -11.57 -19.08 20.85
C TYR A 118 -12.11 -17.69 20.50
N SER A 119 -13.10 -17.59 19.61
CA SER A 119 -13.72 -16.31 19.24
C SER A 119 -14.36 -15.63 20.45
N THR A 120 -15.00 -16.41 21.34
CA THR A 120 -15.58 -15.91 22.59
C THR A 120 -14.50 -15.39 23.53
N VAL A 121 -13.41 -16.15 23.74
CA VAL A 121 -12.29 -15.71 24.59
C VAL A 121 -11.62 -14.47 24.04
N LEU A 122 -11.39 -14.41 22.72
CA LEU A 122 -10.83 -13.23 22.07
C LEU A 122 -11.74 -12.01 22.22
N TYR A 123 -13.06 -12.18 22.02
CA TYR A 123 -14.04 -11.12 22.20
C TYR A 123 -14.04 -10.60 23.65
N LEU A 124 -14.15 -11.50 24.63
CA LEU A 124 -14.13 -11.12 26.06
C LEU A 124 -12.80 -10.47 26.46
N GLY A 125 -11.69 -10.98 25.96
CA GLY A 125 -10.37 -10.40 26.22
C GLY A 125 -10.25 -8.98 25.67
N LEU A 126 -10.72 -8.74 24.44
CA LEU A 126 -10.73 -7.41 23.84
C LEU A 126 -11.70 -6.46 24.57
N LEU A 127 -12.87 -6.94 24.98
CA LEU A 127 -13.87 -6.16 25.71
C LEU A 127 -13.39 -5.72 27.10
N LEU A 128 -12.64 -6.58 27.80
CA LEU A 128 -12.06 -6.24 29.11
C LEU A 128 -10.84 -5.32 29.00
N TRP A 129 -10.20 -5.29 27.83
CA TRP A 129 -9.03 -4.47 27.57
C TRP A 129 -9.39 -3.04 27.11
N SER A 130 -10.51 -2.87 26.39
CA SER A 130 -11.00 -1.58 25.89
C SER A 130 -11.55 -0.71 27.01
#